data_AF-A0A2J8MZX6-F1
#
_entry.id   AF-A0A2J8MZX6-F1
#
_cell.length_a   1.000
_cell.length_b   1.000
_cell.length_c   1.000
_cell.angle_alpha   90.00
_cell.angle_beta   90.00
_cell.angle_gamma   90.00
#
_symmetry.space_group_name_H-M   'P 1'
#
loop_
_entity.id
_entity.type
_entity.pdbx_description
1 polymer ?
#
loop_
_entity_poly.entity_id
_entity_poly.type
_entity_poly.pdbx_seq_one_letter_code
_entity_poly.pdbx_strand_id
1 'polypeptide(L)' 'MNGPEDLPESYDYDLIIIGGGSGGLAAAKEAAQYGKKVMVLDFVTPTPLGTRWGLGGTCVNVGCIPKKLM' A
#
# COMPACT_ATOMS: atom_id res chain seq x y z
N MET A 1 0.99 -27.77 -3.97
CA MET A 1 -0.25 -27.16 -4.52
C MET A 1 0.06 -25.77 -5.04
N ASN A 2 1.02 -25.64 -5.95
CA ASN A 2 1.30 -24.47 -6.80
C ASN A 2 2.35 -24.98 -7.80
N GLY A 3 1.88 -25.75 -8.77
CA GLY A 3 2.74 -26.16 -9.88
C GLY A 3 2.95 -24.97 -10.81
N PRO A 4 4.00 -24.98 -11.64
CA PRO A 4 4.18 -23.97 -12.69
C PRO A 4 2.99 -23.88 -13.68
N GLU A 5 2.06 -24.84 -13.64
CA GLU A 5 0.83 -24.91 -14.44
C GLU A 5 -0.34 -24.07 -13.88
N ASP A 6 -0.26 -23.57 -12.63
CA ASP A 6 -1.34 -22.82 -11.97
C ASP A 6 -1.26 -21.29 -12.17
N LEU A 7 -0.43 -20.81 -13.12
CA LEU A 7 -0.27 -19.37 -13.37
C LEU A 7 -1.35 -18.84 -14.33
N PRO A 8 -1.87 -17.63 -14.11
CA PRO A 8 -2.84 -17.03 -15.02
C PRO A 8 -2.18 -16.68 -16.36
N GLU A 9 -2.94 -16.77 -17.45
CA GLU A 9 -2.49 -16.36 -18.79
C GLU A 9 -2.12 -14.86 -18.84
N SER A 10 -2.74 -14.04 -17.99
CA SER A 10 -2.41 -12.63 -17.83
C SER A 10 -2.77 -12.14 -16.42
N TYR A 11 -2.02 -11.17 -15.91
CA TYR A 11 -2.34 -10.51 -14.64
C TYR A 11 -3.21 -9.26 -14.86
N ASP A 12 -4.13 -9.00 -13.93
CA ASP A 12 -4.98 -7.79 -13.95
C ASP A 12 -4.20 -6.50 -13.78
N TYR A 13 -3.05 -6.54 -13.11
CA TYR A 13 -2.21 -5.41 -12.75
C TYR A 13 -0.75 -5.74 -13.05
N ASP A 14 0.01 -4.74 -13.50
CA ASP A 14 1.47 -4.85 -13.66
C ASP A 14 2.18 -4.88 -12.31
N LEU A 15 1.58 -4.25 -11.29
CA LEU A 15 2.14 -4.16 -9.94
C LEU A 15 1.03 -4.09 -8.90
N ILE A 16 1.08 -4.97 -7.91
CA ILE A 16 0.24 -4.90 -6.71
C ILE A 16 1.12 -4.55 -5.52
N ILE A 17 0.75 -3.49 -4.80
CA ILE A 17 1.45 -3.01 -3.60
C ILE A 17 0.55 -3.27 -2.39
N ILE A 18 1.07 -4.04 -1.44
CA ILE A 18 0.39 -4.32 -0.16
C ILE A 18 0.99 -3.40 0.90
N GLY A 19 0.25 -2.34 1.22
CA GLY A 19 0.60 -1.29 2.17
C GLY A 19 0.64 0.10 1.50
N GLY A 20 -0.35 0.95 1.81
CA GLY A 20 -0.46 2.34 1.35
C GLY A 20 0.23 3.34 2.29
N GLY A 21 1.42 2.97 2.80
CA GLY A 21 2.29 3.86 3.57
C GLY A 21 3.20 4.71 2.69
N SER A 22 4.14 5.44 3.30
CA SER A 22 5.06 6.33 2.58
C SER A 22 5.81 5.64 1.43
N GLY A 23 6.36 4.45 1.66
CA GLY A 23 7.05 3.68 0.62
C GLY A 23 6.11 3.17 -0.47
N GLY A 24 4.98 2.55 -0.08
CA GLY A 24 4.04 1.97 -1.04
C GLY A 24 3.38 2.99 -1.94
N LEU A 25 2.95 4.13 -1.39
CA LEU A 25 2.37 5.20 -2.21
C LEU A 25 3.40 5.90 -3.11
N ALA A 26 4.66 6.00 -2.67
CA ALA A 26 5.73 6.54 -3.51
C ALA A 26 6.01 5.60 -4.70
N ALA A 27 6.20 4.31 -4.43
CA ALA A 27 6.42 3.30 -5.48
C ALA A 27 5.23 3.21 -6.45
N ALA A 28 3.99 3.29 -5.92
CA ALA A 28 2.79 3.22 -6.75
C ALA A 28 2.71 4.38 -7.74
N LYS A 29 2.95 5.61 -7.27
CA LYS A 29 2.94 6.80 -8.11
C LYS A 29 4.02 6.73 -9.17
N GLU A 30 5.23 6.32 -8.79
CA GLU A 30 6.35 6.19 -9.71
C GLU A 30 6.05 5.17 -10.81
N ALA A 31 5.58 3.97 -10.45
CA ALA A 31 5.21 2.94 -11.44
C ALA A 31 4.07 3.40 -12.38
N ALA A 32 3.06 4.09 -11.84
CA ALA A 32 1.95 4.63 -12.63
C ALA A 32 2.42 5.70 -13.64
N GLN A 33 3.44 6.49 -13.32
CA GLN A 33 4.01 7.47 -14.26
C GLN A 33 4.63 6.81 -15.51
N TYR A 34 5.11 5.57 -15.40
CA TYR A 34 5.57 4.77 -16.55
C TYR A 34 4.44 3.97 -17.23
N GLY A 35 3.18 4.34 -17.01
CA GLY A 35 2.01 3.74 -17.65
C GLY A 35 1.65 2.34 -17.16
N LYS A 36 2.19 1.91 -16.01
CA LYS A 36 1.85 0.62 -15.40
C LYS A 36 0.48 0.67 -14.73
N LYS A 37 -0.31 -0.39 -14.88
CA LYS A 37 -1.57 -0.58 -14.16
C LYS A 37 -1.27 -1.07 -12.75
N VAL A 38 -1.37 -0.17 -11.77
CA VAL A 38 -0.97 -0.42 -10.37
C VAL A 38 -2.19 -0.53 -9.46
N MET A 39 -2.20 -1.52 -8.55
CA MET A 39 -3.14 -1.61 -7.45
C MET A 39 -2.43 -1.37 -6.12
N VAL A 40 -2.97 -0.50 -5.27
CA VAL A 40 -2.49 -0.30 -3.90
C VAL A 40 -3.58 -0.79 -2.94
N LEU A 41 -3.22 -1.70 -2.06
CA LEU A 41 -4.07 -2.20 -0.98
C LEU A 41 -3.55 -1.62 0.33
N ASP A 42 -4.39 -0.89 1.05
CA ASP A 42 -4.05 -0.37 2.38
C ASP A 42 -5.13 -0.73 3.38
N PHE A 43 -4.70 -1.23 4.53
CA PHE A 43 -5.58 -1.55 5.63
C PHE A 43 -4.87 -1.26 6.94
N VAL A 44 -5.58 -0.56 7.84
CA VAL A 44 -5.11 -0.25 9.18
C VAL A 44 -5.91 -1.10 10.15
N THR A 45 -5.28 -2.15 10.66
CA THR A 45 -5.86 -2.92 11.77
C THR A 45 -6.01 -1.99 12.98
N PRO A 46 -7.19 -1.91 13.61
CA PRO A 46 -7.38 -1.07 14.78
C PRO A 46 -6.44 -1.43 15.93
N THR A 47 -6.06 -0.43 16.74
CA THR A 47 -5.34 -0.67 18.00
C THR A 47 -6.23 -1.42 19.01
N PRO A 48 -5.70 -1.94 20.13
CA PRO A 48 -6.51 -2.60 21.16
C PRO A 48 -7.67 -1.75 21.72
N LEU A 49 -7.55 -0.41 21.64
CA LEU A 49 -8.59 0.54 22.06
C LEU A 49 -9.51 0.98 20.92
N GLY A 50 -9.38 0.38 19.74
CA GLY A 50 -10.22 0.66 18.57
C GLY A 50 -9.77 1.86 17.73
N THR A 51 -8.62 2.47 18.02
CA THR A 51 -8.10 3.57 17.19
C THR A 51 -7.72 3.06 15.81
N ARG A 52 -8.15 3.79 14.77
CA ARG A 52 -7.78 3.56 13.37
C ARG A 52 -7.61 4.91 12.68
N TRP A 53 -6.90 4.94 11.57
CA TRP A 53 -6.69 6.13 10.74
C TRP A 53 -6.84 5.81 9.24
N GLY A 54 -6.70 6.84 8.41
CA GLY A 54 -6.85 6.75 6.96
C GLY A 54 -5.58 6.31 6.22
N LEU A 55 -5.60 6.45 4.90
CA LEU A 55 -4.46 6.15 4.01
C LEU A 55 -3.23 7.01 4.35
N GLY A 56 -2.03 6.56 3.96
CA GLY A 56 -0.76 7.30 4.10
C GLY A 56 0.20 6.67 5.11
N GLY A 57 -0.24 5.62 5.81
CA GLY A 57 0.56 4.84 6.75
C GLY A 57 1.02 5.62 7.98
N THR A 58 2.00 5.03 8.68
CA THR A 58 2.44 5.48 10.01
C THR A 58 2.93 6.92 10.00
N CYS A 59 3.85 7.28 9.10
CA CYS A 59 4.52 8.59 9.15
C CYS A 59 3.53 9.76 9.01
N VAL A 60 2.49 9.61 8.18
CA VAL A 60 1.45 10.62 7.96
C VAL A 60 0.49 10.69 9.15
N ASN A 61 0.01 9.54 9.64
CA ASN A 61 -1.12 9.51 10.57
C ASN A 61 -0.72 9.52 12.05
N VAL A 62 0.33 8.78 12.41
CA VAL A 62 0.68 8.50 13.83
C VAL A 62 2.20 8.47 14.06
N GLY A 63 2.96 9.14 13.18
CA GLY A 63 4.42 9.12 13.18
C GLY A 63 4.98 10.51 12.97
N CYS A 64 5.82 10.66 11.95
CA CYS A 64 6.63 11.86 11.72
C CYS A 64 5.83 13.17 11.70
N ILE A 65 4.70 13.21 11.01
CA ILE A 65 3.90 14.43 10.82
C ILE A 65 3.30 14.91 12.15
N PRO A 66 2.44 14.14 12.85
CA PRO A 66 1.89 14.60 14.13
C PRO A 66 3.00 14.83 15.16
N LYS A 67 4.05 14.00 15.18
CA LYS A 67 5.20 14.14 16.09
C LYS A 67 5.97 15.45 15.88
N LYS A 68 5.93 16.06 14.71
CA LYS A 68 6.63 17.32 14.42
C LYS A 68 5.76 18.55 14.67
N LEU A 69 4.42 18.39 14.65
CA LEU A 69 3.47 19.48 14.86
C LEU A 69 3.21 19.77 16.34
N MET A 70 3.48 18.80 17.21
CA MET A 70 3.45 18.90 18.68
C MET A 70 4.85 19.15 19.21
#